data_AF-A0A0G4MI56-F1
#
_entry.id   AF-A0A0G4MI56-F1
#
_cell.length_a   1.000
_cell.length_b   1.000
_cell.length_c   1.000
_cell.angle_alpha   90.00
_cell.angle_beta   90.00
_cell.angle_gamma   90.00
#
_symmetry.space_group_name_H-M   'P 1'
#
loop_
_entity.id
_entity.type
_entity.pdbx_description
1 polymer ?
#
loop_
_entity_poly.entity_id
_entity_poly.type
_entity_poly.pdbx_seq_one_letter_code
_entity_poly.pdbx_strand_id
1 'polypeptide(L)'
;MSTITPEALESGQPPVIPLAFNANQPSTIRLYPLSNYTFGVKETQPEEDPSVLARLKRLEEHYTQYGMRRTCEGILVCHEHNHPHILMLQIANAFFKLPGDYLRPEDDESEGFKARLDERLAPVGRIGEGEEKGDWQLGDCLAQWWRPNFETFMYPFIPAHVTRPK
;
A
#
# COMPACT_ATOMS: atom_id res chain seq x y z
N MET A 1 -25.03 14.36 63.43
CA MET A 1 -24.32 15.03 62.32
C MET A 1 -22.92 14.47 62.29
N SER A 2 -22.52 13.84 61.19
CA SER A 2 -21.20 13.18 61.05
C SER A 2 -20.11 14.23 60.87
N THR A 3 -19.01 14.12 61.62
CA THR A 3 -17.85 15.03 61.69
C THR A 3 -16.69 14.60 60.78
N ILE A 4 -16.96 13.80 59.76
CA ILE A 4 -15.91 13.37 58.81
C ILE A 4 -15.62 14.52 57.86
N THR A 5 -14.35 14.95 57.79
CA THR A 5 -13.91 16.02 56.88
C THR A 5 -14.05 15.55 55.42
N PRO A 6 -14.37 16.46 54.48
CA PRO A 6 -14.50 16.12 53.05
C PRO A 6 -13.26 15.40 52.49
N GLU A 7 -12.08 15.78 52.98
CA GLU A 7 -10.79 15.22 52.61
C GLU A 7 -10.60 13.76 53.09
N ALA A 8 -11.31 13.34 54.14
CA ALA A 8 -11.28 11.97 54.65
C ALA A 8 -12.32 11.05 53.96
N LEU A 9 -13.16 11.60 53.07
CA LEU A 9 -14.12 10.85 52.25
C LEU A 9 -13.52 10.38 50.91
N GLU A 10 -12.36 10.89 50.52
CA GLU A 10 -11.70 10.54 49.27
C GLU A 10 -10.53 9.59 49.50
N SER A 11 -10.47 8.50 48.72
CA SER A 11 -9.32 7.60 48.71
C SER A 11 -8.08 8.35 48.23
N GLY A 12 -7.00 8.35 49.03
CA GLY A 12 -5.70 8.93 48.64
C GLY A 12 -5.02 8.21 47.47
N GLN A 13 -5.60 7.09 47.00
CA GLN A 13 -5.21 6.42 45.77
C GLN A 13 -6.40 6.44 44.79
N PRO A 14 -6.33 7.27 43.73
CA PRO A 14 -7.36 7.24 42.69
C PRO A 14 -7.35 5.89 41.96
N PRO A 15 -8.50 5.42 41.46
CA PRO A 15 -8.55 4.18 40.70
C PRO A 15 -7.75 4.30 39.40
N VAL A 16 -7.06 3.22 39.01
CA VAL A 16 -6.43 3.12 37.69
C VAL A 16 -7.52 3.13 36.64
N ILE A 17 -7.58 4.19 35.82
CA ILE A 17 -8.54 4.29 34.72
C ILE A 17 -8.02 3.40 33.58
N PRO A 18 -8.80 2.40 33.11
CA PRO A 18 -8.39 1.58 31.98
C PRO A 18 -8.30 2.43 30.71
N LEU A 19 -7.48 1.97 29.77
CA LEU A 19 -7.43 2.58 28.44
C LEU A 19 -8.84 2.62 27.82
N ALA A 20 -9.11 3.67 27.05
CA ALA A 20 -10.38 3.80 26.34
C ALA A 20 -10.60 2.59 25.41
N PHE A 21 -11.86 2.25 25.13
CA PHE A 21 -12.23 1.15 24.22
C PHE A 21 -11.50 1.20 22.86
N ASN A 22 -11.21 2.40 22.37
CA ASN A 22 -10.55 2.64 21.09
C ASN A 22 -9.01 2.78 21.18
N ALA A 23 -8.39 2.51 22.33
CA ALA A 23 -6.96 2.76 22.51
C ALA A 23 -6.06 1.91 21.59
N ASN A 24 -6.57 0.78 21.09
CA ASN A 24 -5.86 -0.08 20.13
C ASN A 24 -6.44 0.00 18.71
N GLN A 25 -7.26 1.00 18.41
CA GLN A 25 -7.77 1.20 17.05
C GLN A 25 -6.65 1.78 16.17
N PRO A 26 -6.56 1.35 14.90
CA PRO A 26 -5.65 1.95 13.94
C PRO A 26 -5.99 3.43 13.72
N SER A 27 -5.02 4.19 13.22
CA SER A 27 -5.20 5.60 12.93
C SER A 27 -6.36 5.82 11.96
N THR A 28 -7.16 6.86 12.18
CA THR A 28 -8.27 7.18 11.29
C THR A 28 -7.76 7.77 9.99
N ILE A 29 -8.15 7.20 8.86
CA ILE A 29 -7.80 7.71 7.53
C ILE A 29 -8.95 8.57 7.01
N ARG A 30 -8.62 9.78 6.54
CA ARG A 30 -9.60 10.68 5.92
C ARG A 30 -9.71 10.41 4.43
N LEU A 31 -10.94 10.12 3.99
CA LEU A 31 -11.26 9.97 2.57
C LEU A 31 -11.83 11.28 2.01
N TYR A 32 -11.57 11.54 0.74
CA TYR A 32 -12.14 12.66 0.01
C TYR A 32 -13.08 12.19 -1.12
N PRO A 33 -14.04 13.03 -1.55
CA PRO A 33 -14.94 12.69 -2.64
C PRO A 33 -14.19 12.37 -3.93
N LEU A 34 -14.68 11.41 -4.72
CA LEU A 34 -14.11 11.06 -6.03
C LEU A 34 -14.04 12.30 -6.96
N SER A 35 -15.00 13.21 -6.86
CA SER A 35 -15.04 14.47 -7.63
C SER A 35 -13.87 15.42 -7.36
N ASN A 36 -13.08 15.21 -6.30
CA ASN A 36 -11.89 16.01 -6.01
C ASN A 36 -10.69 15.63 -6.89
N TYR A 37 -10.77 14.49 -7.58
CA TYR A 37 -9.68 13.95 -8.37
C TYR A 37 -10.00 14.07 -9.86
N THR A 38 -8.99 14.41 -10.66
CA THR A 38 -9.09 14.47 -12.11
C THR A 38 -8.22 13.38 -12.74
N PHE A 39 -8.75 12.71 -13.75
CA PHE A 39 -8.08 11.62 -14.45
C PHE A 39 -7.67 12.08 -15.83
N GLY A 40 -6.36 12.23 -16.04
CA GLY A 40 -5.77 12.49 -17.35
C GLY A 40 -5.53 11.21 -18.14
N VAL A 41 -5.28 11.37 -19.44
CA VAL A 41 -4.85 10.28 -20.31
C VAL A 41 -3.36 10.43 -20.59
N LYS A 42 -2.61 9.34 -20.41
CA LYS A 42 -1.19 9.23 -20.80
C LYS A 42 -1.05 8.44 -22.10
N GLU A 43 0.16 8.39 -22.62
CA GLU A 43 0.52 7.45 -23.67
C GLU A 43 0.27 6.00 -23.23
N THR A 44 -0.14 5.16 -24.19
CA THR A 44 -0.41 3.75 -23.95
C THR A 44 0.85 3.04 -23.46
N GLN A 45 0.78 2.41 -22.29
CA GLN A 45 1.86 1.60 -21.77
C GLN A 45 1.75 0.18 -22.36
N PRO A 46 2.73 -0.31 -23.12
CA PRO A 46 2.71 -1.67 -23.62
C PRO A 46 2.84 -2.66 -22.46
N GLU A 47 2.25 -3.85 -22.62
CA GLU A 47 2.54 -4.93 -21.69
C GLU A 47 4.01 -5.33 -21.78
N GLU A 48 4.67 -5.44 -20.63
CA GLU A 48 6.11 -5.76 -20.57
C GLU A 48 6.44 -7.15 -21.13
N ASP A 49 5.53 -8.10 -20.98
CA ASP A 49 5.75 -9.48 -21.39
C ASP A 49 4.67 -9.92 -22.40
N PRO A 50 5.05 -10.51 -23.55
CA PRO A 50 4.11 -10.95 -24.58
C PRO A 50 3.30 -12.19 -24.18
N SER A 51 3.68 -12.87 -23.10
CA SER A 51 2.99 -14.06 -22.59
C SER A 51 3.32 -14.32 -21.13
N VAL A 52 2.50 -15.14 -20.48
CA VAL A 52 2.75 -15.61 -19.11
C VAL A 52 4.08 -16.36 -19.01
N LEU A 53 4.44 -17.15 -20.03
CA LEU A 53 5.71 -17.89 -20.05
C LEU A 53 6.92 -16.95 -20.08
N ALA A 54 6.87 -15.90 -20.90
CA ALA A 54 7.93 -14.89 -20.96
C ALA A 54 8.08 -14.17 -19.60
N ARG A 55 6.97 -13.84 -18.95
CA ARG A 55 6.97 -13.24 -17.60
C ARG A 55 7.63 -14.13 -16.55
N LEU A 56 7.32 -15.43 -16.55
CA LEU A 56 7.91 -16.38 -15.60
C LEU A 56 9.40 -16.60 -15.88
N LYS A 57 9.80 -16.65 -17.15
CA LYS A 57 11.21 -16.73 -17.54
C LYS A 57 12.01 -15.50 -17.08
N ARG A 58 11.47 -14.30 -17.29
CA ARG A 58 12.06 -13.04 -16.80
C ARG A 58 12.21 -13.05 -15.28
N LEU A 59 11.21 -13.56 -14.56
CA LEU A 59 11.27 -13.71 -13.11
C LEU A 59 12.41 -14.66 -12.67
N GLU A 60 12.58 -15.79 -13.37
CA GLU A 60 13.65 -16.76 -13.08
C GLU A 60 15.05 -16.20 -13.36
N GLU A 61 15.22 -15.52 -14.50
CA GLU A 61 16.47 -14.85 -14.88
C GLU A 61 16.83 -13.76 -13.86
N HIS A 62 15.86 -12.95 -13.47
CA HIS A 62 16.02 -11.91 -12.47
C HIS A 62 16.37 -12.48 -11.10
N TYR A 63 15.71 -13.57 -10.69
CA TYR A 63 15.98 -14.23 -9.42
C TYR A 63 17.41 -14.76 -9.34
N THR A 64 17.93 -15.28 -10.45
CA THR A 64 19.31 -15.77 -10.54
C THR A 64 20.33 -14.64 -10.36
N GLN A 65 20.01 -13.44 -10.83
CA GLN A 65 20.92 -12.29 -10.78
C GLN A 65 20.83 -11.51 -9.46
N TYR A 66 19.62 -11.27 -8.95
CA TYR A 66 19.37 -10.32 -7.86
C TYR A 66 18.66 -10.93 -6.65
N GLY A 67 18.26 -12.20 -6.73
CA GLY A 67 17.47 -12.86 -5.68
C GLY A 67 15.98 -12.51 -5.74
N MET A 68 15.32 -12.57 -4.58
CA MET A 68 13.86 -12.43 -4.48
C MET A 68 13.37 -11.10 -5.03
N ARG A 69 12.36 -11.15 -5.90
CA ARG A 69 11.72 -9.96 -6.46
C ARG A 69 10.88 -9.25 -5.39
N ARG A 70 11.06 -7.94 -5.25
CA ARG A 70 10.25 -7.08 -4.37
C ARG A 70 9.26 -6.27 -5.20
N THR A 71 7.98 -6.33 -4.84
CA THR A 71 6.90 -5.59 -5.52
C THR A 71 6.05 -4.87 -4.50
N CYS A 72 5.73 -3.62 -4.75
CA CYS A 72 4.83 -2.83 -3.91
C CYS A 72 3.63 -2.37 -4.73
N GLU A 73 2.45 -2.52 -4.14
CA GLU A 73 1.16 -2.16 -4.73
C GLU A 73 0.39 -1.28 -3.76
N GLY A 74 -0.19 -0.19 -4.27
CA GLY A 74 -0.86 0.83 -3.50
C GLY A 74 -2.37 0.68 -3.52
N ILE A 75 -3.00 0.80 -2.35
CA ILE A 75 -4.45 0.88 -2.23
C ILE A 75 -4.80 2.36 -2.03
N LEU A 76 -5.19 3.02 -3.12
CA LEU A 76 -5.67 4.39 -3.12
C LEU A 76 -7.18 4.38 -2.87
N VAL A 77 -7.64 5.14 -1.87
CA VAL A 77 -9.05 5.13 -1.45
C VAL A 77 -9.63 6.53 -1.56
N CYS A 78 -10.81 6.62 -2.17
CA CYS A 78 -11.67 7.80 -2.15
C CYS A 78 -13.08 7.40 -1.71
N HIS A 79 -14.02 8.32 -1.69
CA HIS A 79 -15.42 7.97 -1.47
C HIS A 79 -16.37 8.62 -2.47
N GLU A 80 -17.50 7.97 -2.68
CA GLU A 80 -18.65 8.57 -3.37
C GLU A 80 -19.88 8.23 -2.54
N HIS A 81 -20.73 9.23 -2.24
CA HIS A 81 -21.91 9.04 -1.39
C HIS A 81 -21.62 8.34 -0.04
N ASN A 82 -20.50 8.66 0.62
CA ASN A 82 -20.00 8.02 1.86
C ASN A 82 -19.66 6.51 1.75
N HIS A 83 -19.52 5.98 0.54
CA HIS A 83 -19.04 4.63 0.30
C HIS A 83 -17.57 4.66 -0.14
N PRO A 84 -16.66 3.93 0.53
CA PRO A 84 -15.26 3.87 0.14
C PRO A 84 -15.09 3.12 -1.18
N HIS A 85 -14.22 3.63 -2.05
CA HIS A 85 -13.89 3.05 -3.35
C HIS A 85 -12.37 2.92 -3.47
N ILE A 86 -11.90 1.80 -4.04
CA ILE A 86 -10.49 1.56 -4.35
C ILE A 86 -10.25 1.93 -5.81
N LEU A 87 -9.24 2.76 -6.07
CA LEU A 87 -8.82 3.07 -7.43
C LEU A 87 -7.94 1.94 -7.97
N MET A 88 -8.29 1.42 -9.15
CA MET A 88 -7.57 0.34 -9.83
C MET A 88 -7.31 0.71 -11.30
N LEU A 89 -6.24 0.13 -11.86
CA LEU A 89 -5.93 0.21 -13.27
C LEU A 89 -6.66 -0.91 -14.01
N GLN A 90 -7.52 -0.55 -14.96
CA GLN A 90 -8.25 -1.51 -15.79
C GLN A 90 -7.50 -1.76 -17.11
N ILE A 91 -7.31 -3.04 -17.45
CA ILE A 91 -6.66 -3.50 -18.67
C ILE A 91 -7.62 -4.42 -19.42
N ALA A 92 -7.80 -4.18 -20.74
CA ALA A 92 -8.63 -4.99 -21.63
C ALA A 92 -10.03 -5.32 -21.08
N ASN A 93 -10.63 -4.37 -20.33
CA ASN A 93 -11.94 -4.44 -19.69
C ASN A 93 -12.17 -5.52 -18.62
N ALA A 94 -11.36 -6.57 -18.54
CA ALA A 94 -11.57 -7.72 -17.65
C ALA A 94 -10.48 -7.90 -16.60
N PHE A 95 -9.39 -7.14 -16.69
CA PHE A 95 -8.23 -7.31 -15.83
C PHE A 95 -7.98 -6.05 -15.01
N PHE A 96 -7.78 -6.21 -13.70
CA PHE A 96 -7.61 -5.11 -12.77
C PHE A 96 -6.30 -5.28 -12.02
N LYS A 97 -5.55 -4.19 -11.90
CA LYS A 97 -4.29 -4.12 -11.13
C LYS A 97 -4.35 -2.96 -10.16
N LEU A 98 -3.67 -3.13 -9.04
CA LEU A 98 -3.34 -2.00 -8.18
C LEU A 98 -2.20 -1.20 -8.80
N PRO A 99 -2.15 0.13 -8.57
CA PRO A 99 -1.00 0.95 -8.97
C PRO A 99 0.23 0.55 -8.17
N GLY A 100 1.34 0.36 -8.85
CA GLY A 100 2.57 -0.11 -8.24
C GLY A 100 3.38 -0.94 -9.23
N ASP A 101 4.54 -1.38 -8.77
CA ASP A 101 5.42 -2.23 -9.57
C ASP A 101 6.56 -2.81 -8.73
N TYR A 102 7.48 -3.47 -9.44
CA TYR A 102 8.78 -3.90 -9.00
C TYR A 102 9.67 -2.76 -8.50
N LEU A 103 10.21 -2.96 -7.31
CA LEU A 103 11.25 -2.14 -6.71
C LEU A 103 12.62 -2.68 -7.08
N ARG A 104 13.58 -1.82 -7.43
CA ARG A 104 14.92 -2.30 -7.77
C ARG A 104 15.58 -2.95 -6.54
N PRO A 105 16.58 -3.82 -6.72
CA PRO A 105 17.20 -4.53 -5.60
C PRO A 105 17.83 -3.58 -4.57
N GLU A 106 18.32 -2.42 -5.04
CA GLU A 106 18.95 -1.37 -4.23
C GLU A 106 17.99 -0.32 -3.66
N ASP A 107 16.73 -0.29 -4.12
CA ASP A 107 15.78 0.74 -3.70
C ASP A 107 15.35 0.56 -2.24
N ASP A 108 15.21 1.68 -1.52
CA ASP A 108 14.41 1.71 -0.30
C ASP A 108 12.94 1.44 -0.64
N GLU A 109 12.25 0.69 0.21
CA GLU A 109 10.87 0.26 -0.08
C GLU A 109 9.91 1.43 -0.19
N SER A 110 10.01 2.41 0.71
CA SER A 110 9.10 3.53 0.74
C SER A 110 9.40 4.51 -0.39
N GLU A 111 10.65 4.94 -0.52
CA GLU A 111 11.03 5.92 -1.55
C GLU A 111 10.96 5.35 -2.96
N GLY A 112 11.39 4.10 -3.15
CA GLY A 112 11.25 3.39 -4.42
C GLY A 112 9.78 3.25 -4.81
N PHE A 113 8.90 2.93 -3.84
CA PHE A 113 7.48 2.79 -4.12
C PHE A 113 6.82 4.13 -4.49
N LYS A 114 7.15 5.23 -3.80
CA LYS A 114 6.67 6.57 -4.19
C LYS A 114 7.08 6.92 -5.62
N ALA A 115 8.33 6.61 -6.01
CA ALA A 115 8.80 6.84 -7.37
C ALA A 115 8.01 5.99 -8.40
N ARG A 116 7.67 4.73 -8.07
CA ARG A 116 6.81 3.90 -8.93
C ARG A 116 5.40 4.43 -9.08
N LEU A 117 4.80 4.94 -8.00
CA LEU A 117 3.48 5.57 -8.06
C LEU A 117 3.50 6.81 -8.96
N ASP A 118 4.55 7.63 -8.85
CA ASP A 118 4.73 8.82 -9.68
C ASP A 118 4.86 8.46 -11.17
N GLU A 119 5.74 7.50 -11.50
CA GLU A 119 5.91 6.98 -12.86
C GLU A 119 4.57 6.53 -13.47
N ARG A 120 3.78 5.77 -12.69
CA ARG A 120 2.50 5.23 -13.16
C ARG A 120 1.41 6.31 -13.24
N LEU A 121 1.27 7.20 -12.26
CA LEU A 121 0.07 8.04 -12.10
C LEU A 121 0.27 9.55 -12.30
N ALA A 122 1.49 10.09 -12.26
CA ALA A 122 1.72 11.55 -12.34
C ALA A 122 1.25 12.16 -13.67
N PRO A 123 0.56 13.32 -13.71
CA PRO A 123 0.02 13.89 -14.96
C PRO A 123 1.05 14.12 -16.08
N VAL A 124 0.65 13.96 -17.35
CA VAL A 124 1.48 14.32 -18.53
C VAL A 124 1.47 15.83 -18.79
N GLY A 125 2.59 16.39 -19.28
CA GLY A 125 2.73 17.82 -19.55
C GLY A 125 3.12 18.69 -18.34
N ARG A 126 3.34 18.04 -17.19
CA ARG A 126 3.88 18.60 -15.93
C ARG A 126 5.40 18.38 -15.77
N ILE A 127 6.05 17.80 -16.77
CA ILE A 127 7.49 17.56 -16.78
C ILE A 127 8.20 18.79 -17.38
N GLY A 128 8.13 19.92 -16.68
CA GLY A 128 8.93 21.11 -16.94
C GLY A 128 9.97 21.30 -15.83
N GLU A 129 11.10 21.96 -16.14
CA GLU A 129 12.14 22.32 -15.15
C GLU A 129 11.53 23.19 -14.03
N GLY A 130 11.24 22.59 -12.88
CA GLY A 130 10.74 23.29 -11.69
C GLY A 130 9.59 22.63 -10.94
N GLU A 131 9.09 21.46 -11.34
CA GLU A 131 7.95 20.82 -10.65
C GLU A 131 8.34 19.91 -9.47
N GLU A 132 7.53 19.99 -8.41
CA GLU A 132 7.63 19.15 -7.23
C GLU A 132 7.09 17.74 -7.52
N LYS A 133 7.84 16.73 -7.10
CA LYS A 133 7.40 15.32 -7.14
C LYS A 133 6.07 15.17 -6.39
N GLY A 134 5.25 14.20 -6.79
CA GLY A 134 4.05 13.87 -6.03
C GLY A 134 4.39 13.61 -4.56
N ASP A 135 3.73 14.35 -3.65
CA ASP A 135 3.87 14.17 -2.20
C ASP A 135 3.03 12.97 -1.74
N TRP A 136 3.52 11.78 -2.06
CA TRP A 136 2.87 10.52 -1.71
C TRP A 136 3.02 10.23 -0.22
N GLN A 137 1.89 10.23 0.50
CA GLN A 137 1.82 9.78 1.89
C GLN A 137 1.50 8.28 1.93
N LEU A 138 2.50 7.47 2.27
CA LEU A 138 2.33 6.04 2.46
C LEU A 138 1.76 5.78 3.86
N GLY A 139 0.66 5.04 3.91
CA GLY A 139 0.05 4.57 5.16
C GLY A 139 0.61 3.23 5.62
N ASP A 140 -0.21 2.46 6.33
CA ASP A 140 0.18 1.16 6.87
C ASP A 140 0.25 0.05 5.80
N CYS A 141 1.09 -0.95 6.05
CA CYS A 141 1.12 -2.18 5.25
C CYS A 141 -0.14 -3.01 5.54
N LEU A 142 -1.01 -3.17 4.53
CA LEU A 142 -2.28 -3.88 4.67
C LEU A 142 -2.17 -5.39 4.49
N ALA A 143 -1.27 -5.84 3.62
CA ALA A 143 -1.07 -7.26 3.34
C ALA A 143 0.32 -7.52 2.74
N GLN A 144 0.81 -8.74 2.94
CA GLN A 144 2.01 -9.26 2.29
C GLN A 144 1.67 -10.58 1.60
N TRP A 145 2.15 -10.73 0.37
CA TRP A 145 1.92 -11.91 -0.43
C TRP A 145 3.25 -12.48 -0.88
N TRP A 146 3.37 -13.81 -0.82
CA TRP A 146 4.61 -14.52 -1.09
C TRP A 146 4.41 -15.51 -2.23
N ARG A 147 5.35 -15.48 -3.18
CA ARG A 147 5.40 -16.42 -4.31
C ARG A 147 6.46 -17.49 -4.01
N PRO A 148 6.09 -18.77 -3.78
CA PRO A 148 7.08 -19.80 -3.43
C PRO A 148 7.88 -20.32 -4.63
N ASN A 149 7.25 -20.39 -5.81
CA ASN A 149 7.79 -20.97 -7.04
C ASN A 149 7.62 -20.03 -8.23
N PHE A 150 8.28 -20.30 -9.36
CA PHE A 150 8.12 -19.58 -10.64
C PHE A 150 6.79 -19.93 -11.33
N GLU A 151 5.69 -19.74 -10.61
CA GLU A 151 4.32 -19.97 -11.01
C GLU A 151 3.51 -18.70 -10.72
N THR A 152 2.21 -18.69 -11.01
CA THR A 152 1.36 -17.52 -10.80
C THR A 152 0.75 -17.42 -9.40
N PHE A 153 0.71 -18.52 -8.63
CA PHE A 153 0.10 -18.54 -7.30
C PHE A 153 0.92 -17.79 -6.25
N MET A 154 0.20 -17.13 -5.33
CA MET A 154 0.76 -16.42 -4.18
C MET A 154 -0.02 -16.80 -2.93
N TYR A 155 0.62 -16.68 -1.78
CA TYR A 155 0.03 -16.99 -0.48
C TYR A 155 0.19 -15.79 0.47
N PRO A 156 -0.79 -15.51 1.34
CA PRO A 156 -0.70 -14.43 2.33
C PRO A 156 0.19 -14.81 3.54
N PHE A 157 1.11 -15.74 3.35
CA PHE A 157 2.08 -16.25 4.31
C PHE A 157 3.18 -16.99 3.53
N ILE A 158 4.35 -17.20 4.17
CA ILE A 158 5.40 -18.06 3.61
C ILE A 158 5.03 -19.52 3.89
N PRO A 159 4.78 -20.37 2.86
CA PRO A 159 4.41 -21.76 3.09
C PRO A 159 5.49 -22.57 3.82
N ALA A 160 5.09 -23.64 4.50
CA ALA A 160 6.02 -24.51 5.22
C ALA A 160 7.14 -25.03 4.31
N HIS A 161 8.36 -25.10 4.84
CA HIS A 161 9.57 -25.54 4.14
C HIS A 161 10.05 -24.66 2.98
N VAL A 162 9.38 -23.53 2.70
CA VAL A 162 9.85 -22.54 1.71
C VAL A 162 10.81 -21.57 2.39
N THR A 163 12.11 -21.74 2.16
CA THR A 163 13.15 -20.85 2.70
C THR A 163 13.57 -19.75 1.73
N ARG A 164 13.19 -19.87 0.45
CA ARG A 164 13.63 -19.02 -0.66
C ARG A 164 12.49 -18.73 -1.64
N PRO A 165 11.55 -17.83 -1.29
CA PRO A 165 10.51 -17.35 -2.20
C PRO A 165 11.09 -16.59 -3.41
N LYS A 166 10.28 -16.39 -4.46
CA LYS A 166 10.67 -15.85 -5.77
C LYS A 166 10.23 -14.42 -5.97
#